data_AF-R4K671-F1
#
_entry.id   AF-R4K671-F1
#
_cell.length_a   1.000
_cell.length_b   1.000
_cell.length_c   1.000
_cell.angle_alpha   90.00
_cell.angle_beta   90.00
_cell.angle_gamma   90.00
#
_symmetry.space_group_name_H-M   'P 1'
#
loop_
_entity.id
_entity.type
_entity.pdbx_description
1 polymer ?
#
loop_
_entity_poly.entity_id
_entity_poly.type
_entity_poly.pdbx_seq_one_letter_code
_entity_poly.pdbx_strand_id
1 'polypeptide(L)'
;MEKDYFKDRSYESKLVNSINIGDTVYICEKSMQRSASKIDDLTQGVVIRKLTRHDHPRGIKVEIKSPNGKTFIGRVVYLIRDDKILYGKRI
;
A
#
# COMPACT_ATOMS: atom_id res chain seq x y z
N MET A 1 -3.25 20.52 5.72
CA MET A 1 -4.05 19.31 6.03
C MET A 1 -3.74 18.27 4.97
N GLU A 2 -3.31 17.07 5.36
CA GLU A 2 -3.04 15.95 4.43
C GLU A 2 -4.37 15.52 3.78
N LYS A 3 -4.44 15.47 2.45
CA LYS A 3 -5.66 15.09 1.74
C LYS A 3 -5.65 13.59 1.51
N ASP A 4 -6.60 12.88 2.12
CA ASP A 4 -6.78 11.46 1.91
C ASP A 4 -7.84 11.21 0.83
N TYR A 5 -7.34 10.93 -0.38
CA TYR A 5 -8.18 10.68 -1.55
C TYR A 5 -8.58 9.20 -1.71
N PHE A 6 -7.85 8.28 -1.08
CA PHE A 6 -8.05 6.83 -1.21
C PHE A 6 -8.99 6.30 -0.11
N LYS A 7 -10.26 6.72 -0.17
CA LYS A 7 -11.29 6.33 0.81
C LYS A 7 -11.74 4.87 0.68
N ASP A 8 -11.51 4.27 -0.48
CA ASP A 8 -11.87 2.92 -0.89
C ASP A 8 -10.70 1.92 -0.80
N ARG A 9 -9.59 2.32 -0.17
CA ARG A 9 -8.40 1.48 0.07
C ARG A 9 -8.75 0.11 0.64
N SER A 10 -7.92 -0.91 0.36
CA SER A 10 -8.12 -2.26 0.91
C SER A 10 -8.25 -2.19 2.43
N TYR A 11 -9.20 -2.93 2.99
CA TYR A 11 -9.36 -2.96 4.45
C TYR A 11 -8.11 -3.55 5.12
N GLU A 12 -7.59 -4.60 4.51
CA GLU A 12 -6.38 -5.35 4.85
C GLU A 12 -5.13 -4.46 4.86
N SER A 13 -5.12 -3.37 4.07
CA SER A 13 -3.99 -2.44 4.03
C SER A 13 -3.67 -1.87 5.41
N LYS A 14 -4.67 -1.81 6.30
CA LYS A 14 -4.59 -1.27 7.66
C LYS A 14 -4.08 -2.28 8.68
N LEU A 15 -4.13 -3.57 8.35
CA LEU A 15 -3.88 -4.68 9.27
C LEU A 15 -2.45 -5.21 9.08
N VAL A 16 -1.63 -5.17 10.13
CA VAL A 16 -0.23 -5.61 10.06
C VAL A 16 -0.08 -7.09 9.73
N ASN A 17 -1.06 -7.89 10.16
CA ASN A 17 -1.10 -9.34 9.95
C ASN A 17 -1.58 -9.73 8.55
N SER A 18 -2.22 -8.82 7.81
CA SER A 18 -2.68 -9.07 6.44
C SER A 18 -1.64 -8.70 5.38
N ILE A 19 -0.55 -8.05 5.78
CA ILE A 19 0.57 -7.69 4.92
C ILE A 19 1.73 -8.64 5.18
N ASN A 20 2.19 -9.32 4.15
CA ASN A 20 3.30 -10.27 4.20
C ASN A 20 4.42 -9.90 3.23
N ILE A 21 5.63 -10.36 3.54
CA ILE A 21 6.75 -10.29 2.59
C ILE A 21 6.41 -11.21 1.41
N GLY A 22 6.63 -10.73 0.20
CA GLY A 22 6.23 -11.40 -1.05
C GLY A 22 4.88 -10.95 -1.60
N ASP A 23 4.08 -10.20 -0.83
CA ASP A 23 2.80 -9.67 -1.33
C ASP A 23 3.03 -8.59 -2.40
N THR A 24 2.21 -8.60 -3.45
CA THR A 24 2.17 -7.50 -4.43
C THR A 24 1.18 -6.45 -3.96
N VAL A 25 1.62 -5.20 -3.90
CA VAL A 25 0.85 -4.08 -3.34
C VAL A 25 1.05 -2.80 -4.14
N TYR A 26 0.09 -1.88 -4.00
CA TYR A 26 0.28 -0.47 -4.33
C TYR A 26 0.57 0.32 -3.06
N ILE A 27 1.65 1.10 -3.06
CA ILE A 27 2.00 2.01 -1.98
C ILE A 27 1.83 3.46 -2.39
N CYS A 28 1.48 4.30 -1.42
CA CYS A 28 1.62 5.74 -1.53
C CYS A 28 2.95 6.16 -0.87
N GLU A 29 3.87 6.64 -1.69
CA GLU A 29 5.16 7.18 -1.23
C GLU A 29 4.97 8.47 -0.43
N LYS A 30 5.90 8.75 0.50
CA LYS A 30 5.81 9.93 1.39
C LYS A 30 5.74 11.25 0.62
N SER A 31 6.48 11.36 -0.48
CA SER A 31 6.48 12.53 -1.38
C SER A 31 5.11 12.76 -2.03
N MET A 32 4.36 11.69 -2.28
CA MET A 32 3.09 11.70 -3.01
C MET A 32 1.86 11.83 -2.10
N GLN A 33 2.00 11.67 -0.77
CA GLN A 33 0.88 11.71 0.19
C GLN A 33 0.04 13.01 0.15
N ARG A 34 0.58 14.12 -0.36
CA ARG A 34 -0.15 15.40 -0.46
C ARG A 34 -0.99 15.53 -1.73
N SER A 35 -0.67 14.77 -2.77
CA SER A 35 -1.18 14.96 -4.13
C SER A 35 -1.77 13.70 -4.75
N ALA A 36 -1.34 12.52 -4.32
CA ALA A 36 -1.82 11.25 -4.85
C ALA A 36 -3.33 11.13 -4.66
N SER A 37 -4.03 10.92 -5.77
CA SER A 37 -5.49 10.87 -5.81
C SER A 37 -6.02 9.77 -6.71
N LYS A 38 -5.16 9.14 -7.50
CA LYS A 38 -5.49 8.05 -8.43
C LYS A 38 -4.52 6.89 -8.25
N ILE A 39 -4.87 5.71 -8.76
CA ILE A 39 -4.01 4.52 -8.66
C ILE A 39 -2.68 4.70 -9.39
N ASP A 40 -2.66 5.46 -10.49
CA ASP A 40 -1.45 5.76 -11.25
C ASP A 40 -0.44 6.62 -10.49
N ASP A 41 -0.89 7.30 -9.42
CA ASP A 41 -0.02 8.06 -8.52
C ASP A 41 0.67 7.13 -7.47
N LEU A 42 0.33 5.83 -7.46
CA LEU A 42 0.84 4.84 -6.53
C LEU A 42 1.92 3.99 -7.19
N THR A 43 2.84 3.53 -6.36
CA THR A 43 3.95 2.69 -6.80
C THR A 43 3.60 1.24 -6.52
N GLN A 44 3.56 0.42 -7.58
CA GLN A 44 3.38 -1.03 -7.47
C GLN A 44 4.71 -1.73 -7.18
N GLY A 45 4.69 -2.73 -6.33
CA GLY A 45 5.80 -3.66 -6.18
C GLY A 45 5.53 -4.76 -5.18
N VAL A 46 6.56 -5.56 -4.96
CA VAL A 46 6.54 -6.70 -4.05
C VAL A 46 7.11 -6.27 -2.70
N VAL A 47 6.38 -6.55 -1.62
CA VAL A 47 6.83 -6.25 -0.25
C VAL A 47 8.08 -7.05 0.07
N ILE A 48 9.17 -6.35 0.39
CA ILE A 48 10.43 -6.96 0.84
C ILE A 48 10.66 -6.77 2.34
N ARG A 49 10.03 -5.76 2.95
CA ARG A 49 10.16 -5.48 4.38
C ARG A 49 8.95 -4.76 4.95
N LYS A 50 8.55 -5.13 6.17
CA LYS A 50 7.53 -4.43 6.97
C LYS A 50 8.20 -3.45 7.92
N LEU A 51 7.76 -2.19 7.92
CA LEU A 51 8.32 -1.11 8.74
C LEU A 51 7.38 -0.68 9.87
N THR A 52 6.06 -0.92 9.74
CA THR A 52 5.09 -0.74 10.83
C THR A 52 4.86 -2.06 11.56
N ARG A 53 4.73 -2.01 12.89
CA ARG A 53 4.58 -3.19 13.78
C ARG A 53 3.16 -3.37 14.35
N HIS A 54 2.25 -2.45 14.08
CA HIS A 54 0.89 -2.43 14.58
C HIS A 54 -0.07 -1.98 13.46
N ASP A 55 -1.36 -2.20 13.65
CA ASP A 55 -2.38 -1.76 12.71
C ASP A 55 -2.38 -0.24 12.58
N HIS A 56 -2.56 0.26 11.36
CA HIS A 56 -2.49 1.68 11.11
C HIS A 56 -3.61 2.13 10.18
N PRO A 57 -4.41 3.14 10.56
CA PRO A 57 -5.62 3.51 9.81
C PRO A 57 -5.33 3.97 8.38
N ARG A 58 -4.12 4.49 8.14
CA ARG A 58 -3.66 4.94 6.80
C ARG A 58 -2.83 3.90 6.04
N GLY A 59 -2.81 2.66 6.53
CA GLY A 59 -2.07 1.58 5.93
C GLY A 59 -0.72 1.28 6.59
N ILE A 60 -0.23 0.07 6.42
CA ILE A 60 1.06 -0.39 6.94
C ILE A 60 2.20 0.20 6.12
N LYS A 61 3.23 0.72 6.78
CA LYS A 61 4.44 1.19 6.09
C LYS A 61 5.30 -0.01 5.71
N VAL A 62 5.65 -0.10 4.44
CA VAL A 62 6.47 -1.18 3.88
C VAL A 62 7.57 -0.62 2.99
N GLU A 63 8.56 -1.45 2.74
CA GLU A 63 9.49 -1.32 1.62
C GLU A 63 9.10 -2.33 0.55
N ILE A 64 9.00 -1.88 -0.68
CA ILE A 64 8.71 -2.71 -1.85
C ILE A 64 9.88 -2.70 -2.82
N LYS A 65 9.98 -3.76 -3.62
CA LYS A 65 10.80 -3.81 -4.83
C LYS A 65 9.88 -3.71 -6.05
N SER A 66 10.07 -2.70 -6.87
CA SER A 66 9.31 -2.50 -8.11
C SER A 66 9.81 -3.44 -9.22
N PRO A 67 9.03 -3.62 -10.31
CA PRO A 67 9.42 -4.49 -11.43
C PRO A 67 10.76 -4.10 -12.10
N ASN A 68 11.11 -2.81 -12.07
CA ASN A 68 12.40 -2.30 -12.58
C ASN A 68 13.58 -2.49 -11.61
N GLY A 69 13.38 -3.21 -10.50
CA GLY A 69 14.42 -3.55 -9.52
C GLY A 69 14.74 -2.47 -8.49
N LYS A 70 14.14 -1.28 -8.58
CA LYS A 70 14.29 -0.22 -7.57
C LYS A 70 13.50 -0.54 -6.30
N THR A 71 13.88 0.08 -5.18
CA THR A 71 13.14 -0.02 -3.93
C THR A 71 12.45 1.28 -3.59
N PHE A 72 11.26 1.17 -3.01
CA PHE A 72 10.42 2.30 -2.63
C PHE A 72 9.82 2.08 -1.25
N ILE A 73 9.59 3.16 -0.51
CA ILE A 73 9.02 3.12 0.83
C ILE A 73 7.75 3.94 0.87
N GLY A 74 6.67 3.33 1.35
CA GLY A 74 5.38 3.98 1.41
C GLY A 74 4.40 3.26 2.32
N ARG A 75 3.18 3.80 2.38
CA ARG A 75 2.04 3.19 3.07
C ARG A 75 1.28 2.35 2.05
N VAL A 76 0.98 1.10 2.39
CA VAL A 76 0.10 0.26 1.56
C VAL A 76 -1.27 0.93 1.44
N VAL A 77 -1.74 1.09 0.21
CA VAL A 77 -3.08 1.56 -0.10
C VAL A 77 -3.93 0.39 -0.59
N TYR A 78 -3.40 -0.37 -1.55
CA TYR A 78 -4.11 -1.53 -2.09
C TYR A 78 -3.26 -2.80 -2.05
N LEU A 79 -3.89 -3.92 -1.72
CA LEU A 79 -3.33 -5.26 -1.91
C LEU A 79 -3.79 -5.81 -3.26
N ILE A 80 -2.93 -6.61 -3.88
CA ILE A 80 -3.28 -7.40 -5.06
C ILE A 80 -3.29 -8.88 -4.67
N ARG A 81 -4.40 -9.56 -4.97
CA ARG A 81 -4.58 -11.01 -4.80
C ARG A 81 -5.22 -11.56 -6.07
N ASP A 82 -4.73 -12.69 -6.57
CA ASP A 82 -5.22 -13.32 -7.80
C ASP A 82 -5.34 -12.32 -8.98
N ASP A 83 -4.29 -11.49 -9.15
CA ASP A 83 -4.19 -10.41 -10.15
C ASP A 83 -5.30 -9.34 -10.08
N LYS A 84 -6.01 -9.26 -8.96
CA LYS A 84 -7.07 -8.28 -8.71
C LYS A 84 -6.73 -7.37 -7.54
N ILE A 85 -7.02 -6.09 -7.72
CA ILE A 85 -6.93 -5.09 -6.66
C ILE A 85 -8.10 -5.30 -5.70
N LEU A 86 -7.78 -5.38 -4.40
CA LEU A 86 -8.80 -5.46 -3.36
C LEU A 86 -9.28 -4.06 -3.00
N TYR A 87 -10.51 -3.72 -3.36
CA TYR A 87 -11.16 -2.48 -2.92
C TYR A 87 -11.97 -2.72 -1.65
N GLY A 88 -12.14 -1.68 -0.83
CA GLY A 88 -12.74 -1.79 0.49
C GLY A 88 -14.14 -2.40 0.52
N LYS A 89 -14.25 -3.65 0.98
CA LYS A 89 -15.03 -4.13 2.13
C LYS A 89 -14.69 -5.61 2.33
N ARG A 90 -14.69 -6.03 3.60
CA ARG A 90 -14.44 -7.40 4.06
C ARG A 90 -15.47 -8.33 3.40
N ILE A 91 -15.01 -9.31 2.62
CA ILE A 91 -15.84 -10.45 2.17
C ILE A 91 -16.22 -11.26 3.41
#